data_AF-A0A938T8Y3-F1
#
_entry.id   AF-A0A938T8Y3-F1
#
_cell.length_a   1.000
_cell.length_b   1.000
_cell.length_c   1.000
_cell.angle_alpha   90.00
_cell.angle_beta   90.00
_cell.angle_gamma   90.00
#
_symmetry.space_group_name_H-M   'P 1'
#
loop_
_entity.id
_entity.type
_entity.pdbx_description
1 polymer ?
#
loop_
_entity_poly.entity_id
_entity_poly.type
_entity_poly.pdbx_seq_one_letter_code
_entity_poly.pdbx_strand_id
1 'polypeptide(L)'
;MKTNTRRRRRQAPRAREGAATRPTRRNLTGFRQTCNLIPGHLVQKLSREFEIDARTFSANSHVLSLLYTHLAHTDSLNETCDALRVHEAEFMRMRGATSPARNTLSN
;
A
#
# COMPACT_ATOMS: atom_id res chain seq x y z
N MET A 1 -13.89 32.69 -29.53
CA MET A 1 -12.46 32.60 -29.11
C MET A 1 -12.35 31.71 -27.88
N LYS A 2 -11.70 30.53 -27.97
CA LYS A 2 -11.52 29.60 -26.86
C LYS A 2 -10.11 29.78 -26.28
N THR A 3 -9.99 30.32 -25.07
CA THR A 3 -8.71 30.51 -24.37
C THR A 3 -8.28 29.20 -23.70
N ASN A 4 -7.28 28.54 -24.29
CA ASN A 4 -6.70 27.28 -23.82
C ASN A 4 -5.55 27.55 -22.83
N THR A 5 -5.87 27.70 -21.55
CA THR A 5 -4.89 27.87 -20.48
C THR A 5 -4.41 26.50 -19.99
N ARG A 6 -3.51 25.86 -20.74
CA ARG A 6 -2.76 24.69 -20.23
C ARG A 6 -1.87 25.13 -19.06
N ARG A 7 -2.33 24.90 -17.83
CA ARG A 7 -1.48 24.92 -16.63
C ARG A 7 -0.34 23.92 -16.83
N ARG A 8 0.85 24.42 -17.21
CA ARG A 8 2.09 23.64 -17.18
C ARG A 8 2.27 23.11 -15.76
N ARG A 9 1.98 21.82 -15.53
CA ARG A 9 2.44 21.11 -14.33
C ARG A 9 3.96 21.28 -14.32
N ARG A 10 4.48 22.04 -13.34
CA ARG A 10 5.92 22.16 -13.11
C ARG A 10 6.45 20.73 -12.90
N GLN A 11 7.14 20.17 -13.88
CA GLN A 11 7.87 18.92 -13.69
C GLN A 11 8.93 19.20 -12.62
N ALA A 12 8.91 18.40 -11.56
CA ALA A 12 9.95 18.46 -10.54
C ALA A 12 11.30 18.18 -11.21
N PRO A 13 12.37 18.91 -10.85
CA PRO A 13 13.68 18.69 -11.42
C PRO A 13 14.11 17.25 -11.16
N ARG A 14 14.50 16.53 -12.23
CA ARG A 14 15.12 15.19 -12.09
C ARG A 14 16.37 15.33 -11.25
N ALA A 15 16.48 14.53 -10.19
CA ALA A 15 17.68 14.50 -9.35
C ALA A 15 18.90 14.10 -10.19
N ARG A 16 20.06 14.71 -9.91
CA ARG A 16 21.32 14.35 -10.56
C ARG A 16 21.65 12.89 -10.22
N GLU A 17 22.10 12.13 -11.21
CA GLU A 17 22.58 10.75 -11.03
C GLU A 17 23.67 10.75 -9.94
N GLY A 18 23.46 9.99 -8.86
CA GLY A 18 24.37 9.93 -7.70
C GLY A 18 24.11 10.93 -6.57
N ALA A 19 23.12 11.83 -6.67
CA ALA A 19 22.74 12.70 -5.56
C ALA A 19 21.89 11.94 -4.52
N ALA A 20 22.15 12.17 -3.23
CA ALA A 20 21.35 11.61 -2.15
C ALA A 20 19.86 11.93 -2.38
N THR A 21 19.04 10.87 -2.43
CA THR A 21 17.60 10.99 -2.66
C THR A 21 17.01 11.92 -1.60
N ARG A 22 16.23 12.92 -2.02
CA ARG A 22 15.57 13.83 -1.08
C ARG A 22 14.69 12.99 -0.14
N PRO A 23 14.81 13.20 1.19
CA PRO A 23 14.00 12.45 2.13
C PRO A 23 12.52 12.72 1.89
N THR A 24 11.68 11.73 2.18
CA THR A 24 10.23 11.86 2.00
C THR A 24 9.73 13.05 2.84
N ARG A 25 8.97 13.95 2.20
CA ARG A 25 8.46 15.17 2.85
C ARG A 25 7.56 14.91 4.06
N ARG A 26 7.06 13.69 4.20
CA ARG A 26 6.17 13.23 5.28
C ARG A 26 6.84 12.06 6.01
N ASN A 27 6.66 12.01 7.31
CA ASN A 27 7.01 10.84 8.11
C ASN A 27 6.07 9.70 7.71
N LEU A 28 6.58 8.75 6.93
CA LEU A 28 5.89 7.51 6.57
C LEU A 28 6.56 6.37 7.32
N THR A 29 5.78 5.44 7.87
CA THR A 29 6.34 4.19 8.38
C THR A 29 7.13 3.45 7.32
N GLY A 30 8.15 2.70 7.74
CA GLY A 30 8.94 1.85 6.83
C GLY A 30 8.04 0.92 6.01
N PHE A 31 7.03 0.34 6.66
CA PHE A 31 6.01 -0.47 5.99
C PHE A 31 5.34 0.27 4.83
N ARG A 32 4.85 1.50 5.06
CA ARG A 32 4.22 2.30 4.00
C ARG A 32 5.18 2.67 2.86
N GLN A 33 6.45 2.91 3.17
CA GLN A 33 7.46 3.17 2.15
C GLN A 33 7.66 1.95 1.26
N THR A 34 7.76 0.75 1.83
CA THR A 34 7.83 -0.52 1.08
C THR A 34 6.59 -0.72 0.22
N CYS A 35 5.39 -0.50 0.76
CA CYS A 35 4.13 -0.62 0.02
C CYS A 35 4.00 0.36 -1.16
N ASN A 36 4.68 1.51 -1.11
CA ASN A 36 4.68 2.51 -2.18
C ASN A 36 5.59 2.13 -3.36
N LEU A 37 6.50 1.16 -3.18
CA LEU A 37 7.29 0.60 -4.29
C LEU A 37 6.42 -0.26 -5.21
N ILE A 38 5.33 -0.82 -4.69
CA ILE A 38 4.36 -1.59 -5.48
C ILE A 38 3.56 -0.60 -6.35
N PRO A 39 3.54 -0.79 -7.69
CA PRO A 39 2.78 0.07 -8.58
C PRO A 39 1.30 0.15 -8.18
N GLY A 40 0.74 1.36 -8.26
CA GLY A 40 -0.69 1.57 -8.04
C GLY A 40 -1.53 0.71 -8.98
N HIS A 41 -2.57 0.08 -8.44
CA HIS A 41 -3.52 -0.79 -9.15
C HIS A 41 -2.98 -2.14 -9.65
N LEU A 42 -1.71 -2.48 -9.43
CA LEU A 42 -1.15 -3.78 -9.84
C LEU A 42 -1.95 -4.95 -9.24
N VAL A 43 -2.17 -4.93 -7.92
CA VAL A 43 -2.91 -5.98 -7.21
C VAL A 43 -4.33 -6.13 -7.75
N GLN A 44 -4.99 -5.01 -8.07
CA GLN A 44 -6.34 -5.01 -8.62
C GLN A 44 -6.39 -5.52 -10.07
N LYS A 45 -5.33 -5.29 -10.85
CA LYS A 45 -5.20 -5.83 -12.20
C LYS A 45 -5.03 -7.35 -12.14
N LEU A 46 -4.08 -7.84 -11.33
CA LEU A 46 -3.80 -9.26 -11.17
C LEU A 46 -5.02 -10.00 -10.59
N SER A 47 -5.70 -9.41 -9.61
CA SER A 47 -6.93 -10.00 -9.05
C SER A 47 -8.02 -10.24 -10.09
N ARG A 48 -8.14 -9.38 -11.11
CA ARG A 48 -9.11 -9.58 -12.22
C ARG A 48 -8.60 -10.58 -13.24
N GLU A 49 -7.32 -10.53 -13.55
CA GLU A 49 -6.66 -11.41 -14.53
C GLU A 49 -6.70 -12.88 -14.09
N PHE A 50 -6.53 -13.14 -12.80
CA PHE A 50 -6.59 -14.48 -12.20
C PHE A 50 -7.95 -14.81 -11.58
N GLU A 51 -8.97 -13.99 -11.82
CA GLU A 51 -10.34 -14.20 -11.33
C GLU A 51 -10.41 -14.49 -9.81
N ILE A 52 -9.57 -13.81 -9.03
CA ILE A 52 -9.51 -14.01 -7.58
C ILE A 52 -10.77 -13.45 -6.94
N ASP A 53 -11.61 -14.34 -6.41
CA ASP A 53 -12.75 -13.98 -5.57
C ASP A 53 -12.28 -13.64 -4.16
N ALA A 54 -12.00 -12.36 -3.93
CA ALA A 54 -11.60 -11.84 -2.63
C ALA A 54 -12.79 -11.67 -1.64
N ARG A 55 -14.01 -12.07 -2.02
CA ARG A 55 -15.25 -11.99 -1.22
C ARG A 55 -15.34 -10.72 -0.35
N THR A 56 -15.18 -10.90 0.97
CA THR A 56 -15.34 -9.90 2.02
C THR A 56 -14.06 -9.10 2.29
N PHE A 57 -12.89 -9.62 1.91
CA PHE A 57 -11.59 -9.04 2.24
C PHE A 57 -10.78 -8.74 0.98
N SER A 58 -10.70 -7.45 0.62
CA SER A 58 -10.14 -7.05 -0.67
C SER A 58 -8.73 -7.62 -0.93
N ALA A 59 -8.44 -8.00 -2.17
CA ALA A 59 -7.14 -8.53 -2.57
C ALA A 59 -5.97 -7.60 -2.17
N ASN A 60 -6.18 -6.28 -2.21
CA ASN A 60 -5.18 -5.31 -1.74
C ASN A 60 -4.97 -5.38 -0.22
N SER A 61 -6.05 -5.49 0.58
CA SER A 61 -5.94 -5.70 2.02
C SER A 61 -5.20 -7.01 2.32
N HIS A 62 -5.48 -8.07 1.56
CA HIS A 62 -4.83 -9.38 1.72
C HIS A 62 -3.32 -9.31 1.49
N VAL A 63 -2.88 -8.73 0.37
CA VAL A 63 -1.46 -8.60 0.04
C VAL A 63 -0.74 -7.72 1.07
N LEU A 64 -1.35 -6.62 1.49
CA LEU A 64 -0.73 -5.73 2.48
C LEU A 64 -0.62 -6.39 3.86
N SER A 65 -1.61 -7.17 4.30
CA SER A 65 -1.55 -7.90 5.56
C SER A 65 -0.41 -8.92 5.57
N LEU A 66 -0.24 -9.68 4.49
CA LEU A 66 0.85 -10.66 4.37
C LEU A 66 2.22 -9.99 4.25
N LEU A 67 2.31 -8.86 3.55
CA LEU A 67 3.53 -8.06 3.52
C LEU A 67 3.91 -7.56 4.91
N TYR A 68 2.92 -7.18 5.73
CA TYR A 68 3.14 -6.77 7.10
C TYR A 68 3.69 -7.91 7.94
N THR A 69 3.14 -9.13 7.83
CA THR A 69 3.65 -10.33 8.51
C THR A 69 5.15 -10.51 8.30
N HIS A 70 5.62 -10.39 7.05
CA HIS A 70 7.03 -10.54 6.71
C HIS A 70 7.91 -9.40 7.23
N LEU A 71 7.41 -8.15 7.22
CA LEU A 71 8.18 -6.99 7.65
C LEU A 71 8.22 -6.81 9.17
N ALA A 72 7.15 -7.22 9.87
CA ALA A 72 7.05 -7.17 11.32
C ALA A 72 7.55 -8.46 11.99
N HIS A 73 7.97 -9.46 11.21
CA HIS A 73 8.38 -10.78 11.70
C HIS A 73 7.36 -11.40 12.67
N THR A 74 6.07 -11.31 12.34
CA THR A 74 5.04 -11.94 13.17
C THR A 74 5.01 -13.44 12.90
N ASP A 75 5.16 -14.26 13.93
CA ASP A 75 5.21 -15.72 13.82
C ASP A 75 3.82 -16.37 13.67
N SER A 76 2.73 -15.60 13.83
CA SER A 76 1.35 -16.08 13.74
C SER A 76 0.44 -15.12 13.00
N LEU A 77 -0.53 -15.67 12.26
CA LEU A 77 -1.57 -14.88 11.59
C LEU A 77 -2.44 -14.11 12.60
N ASN A 78 -2.61 -14.64 13.82
CA ASN A 78 -3.37 -13.96 14.86
C ASN A 78 -2.63 -12.71 15.36
N GLU A 79 -1.31 -12.83 15.57
CA GLU A 79 -0.43 -11.69 15.91
C GLU A 79 -0.50 -10.61 14.81
N THR A 80 -0.44 -11.02 13.54
CA THR A 80 -0.64 -10.08 12.42
C THR A 80 -1.98 -9.35 12.52
N CYS A 81 -3.08 -10.07 12.75
CA CYS A 81 -4.42 -9.46 12.83
C CYS A 81 -4.54 -8.46 14.00
N ASP A 82 -4.02 -8.83 15.17
CA ASP A 82 -4.07 -7.97 16.36
C ASP A 82 -3.19 -6.72 16.16
N ALA A 83 -1.97 -6.87 15.63
CA ALA A 83 -1.07 -5.75 15.34
C ALA A 83 -1.65 -4.79 14.29
N LEU A 84 -2.26 -5.31 13.22
CA LEU A 84 -2.92 -4.50 12.19
C LEU A 84 -4.17 -3.79 12.71
N ARG A 85 -4.88 -4.36 13.70
CA ARG A 85 -5.99 -3.67 14.38
C ARG A 85 -5.51 -2.53 15.26
N VAL A 86 -4.42 -2.70 16.00
CA VAL A 86 -3.82 -1.61 16.78
C VAL A 86 -3.39 -0.43 15.88
N HIS A 87 -2.86 -0.74 14.69
CA HIS A 87 -2.41 0.24 13.71
C HIS A 87 -3.41 0.50 12.57
N GLU A 88 -4.71 0.24 12.78
CA GLU A 88 -5.74 0.27 11.73
C GLU A 88 -5.81 1.63 11.02
N ALA A 89 -5.74 2.74 11.77
CA ALA A 89 -5.79 4.08 11.18
C ALA A 89 -4.61 4.34 10.23
N GLU A 90 -3.44 3.73 10.48
CA GLU A 90 -2.31 3.79 9.55
C GLU A 90 -2.48 2.84 8.38
N PHE A 91 -2.99 1.64 8.66
CA PHE A 91 -3.29 0.65 7.65
C PHE A 91 -4.27 1.17 6.59
N MET A 92 -5.34 1.82 7.03
CA MET A 92 -6.35 2.44 6.18
C MET A 92 -5.78 3.55 5.27
N ARG A 93 -4.76 4.29 5.75
CA ARG A 93 -4.07 5.30 4.92
C ARG A 93 -3.28 4.68 3.76
N MET A 94 -3.05 3.37 3.76
CA MET A 94 -2.42 2.64 2.66
C MET A 94 -3.46 2.14 1.67
N ARG A 95 -3.84 3.03 0.74
CA ARG A 95 -4.76 2.72 -0.38
C ARG A 95 -6.12 2.17 0.08
N GLY A 96 -6.61 2.59 1.25
CA GLY A 96 -7.91 2.15 1.79
C GLY A 96 -7.93 0.71 2.26
N ALA A 97 -6.79 0.16 2.67
CA ALA A 97 -6.72 -1.21 3.19
C ALA A 97 -7.50 -1.35 4.50
N THR A 98 -8.11 -2.51 4.70
CA THR A 98 -8.87 -2.84 5.92
C THR A 98 -8.08 -3.86 6.71
N SER A 99 -7.99 -3.70 8.03
CA SER A 99 -7.32 -4.69 8.87
C SER A 99 -8.11 -6.01 8.87
N PRO A 100 -7.43 -7.18 8.82
CA PRO A 100 -8.09 -8.47 8.82
C PRO A 100 -8.71 -8.78 10.19
N ALA A 101 -9.83 -9.51 10.19
CA ALA A 101 -10.35 -10.13 11.41
C ALA A 101 -9.60 -11.44 11.67
N ARG A 102 -9.77 -12.02 12.87
CA ARG A 102 -9.22 -13.35 13.17
C ARG A 102 -9.74 -14.36 12.16
N ASN A 103 -8.88 -15.30 11.78
CA ASN A 103 -9.15 -16.35 10.78
C ASN A 103 -9.44 -15.85 9.35
N THR A 104 -9.43 -14.55 9.06
CA THR A 104 -9.62 -14.04 7.68
C THR A 104 -8.53 -14.55 6.73
N LEU A 105 -7.32 -14.77 7.22
CA LEU A 105 -6.17 -15.22 6.43
C LEU A 105 -6.02 -16.76 6.37
N SER A 106 -6.93 -17.52 6.97
CA SER A 106 -6.86 -18.99 7.09
C SER A 106 -7.74 -19.73 6.07
N ASN A 107 -8.05 -19.07 4.94
CA ASN A 107 -9.01 -19.56 3.94
C ASN A 107 -8.39 -20.56 2.97
#